data_AF-A0A3D1P8U2-F1
#
_entry.id   AF-A0A3D1P8U2-F1
#
_cell.length_a   1.000
_cell.length_b   1.000
_cell.length_c   1.000
_cell.angle_alpha   90.00
_cell.angle_beta   90.00
_cell.angle_gamma   90.00
#
_symmetry.space_group_name_H-M   'P 1'
#
loop_
_entity.id
_entity.type
_entity.pdbx_description
1 polymer ?
#
loop_
_entity_poly.entity_id
_entity_poly.type
_entity_poly.pdbx_seq_one_letter_code
_entity_poly.pdbx_strand_id
1 'polypeptide(L)'
;MHRGKLAKRLLVVAALSTIIIPLGVDAVLLAKGHMNNPAWLPHAKLHCAMSFFAAISLGGAALVVLKARPVTDRFSMGLAAFLGSAFWVGLIAAGFWPGTSYGFLNDPVLGNTPEPELFGITIYPNVVLSVITIAIAIAGYWLTRQAKSVDRYQ
;
A
#
# COMPACT_ATOMS: atom_id res chain seq x y z
N MET A 1 -27.23 3.92 6.21
CA MET A 1 -26.76 4.05 4.81
C MET A 1 -25.42 4.78 4.58
N HIS A 2 -25.13 5.92 5.25
CA HIS A 2 -23.90 6.70 4.99
C HIS A 2 -22.58 5.99 5.37
N ARG A 3 -22.56 5.27 6.50
CA ARG A 3 -21.35 4.58 7.01
C ARG A 3 -20.88 3.42 6.15
N GLY A 4 -21.79 2.60 5.61
CA GLY A 4 -21.43 1.50 4.71
C GLY A 4 -20.80 1.99 3.41
N LYS A 5 -21.29 3.12 2.88
CA LYS A 5 -20.68 3.80 1.72
C LYS A 5 -19.28 4.32 2.06
N LEU A 6 -19.10 4.92 3.23
CA LEU A 6 -17.79 5.39 3.70
C LEU A 6 -16.80 4.22 3.88
N ALA A 7 -17.22 3.15 4.55
CA ALA A 7 -16.42 1.94 4.73
C ALA A 7 -15.90 1.40 3.39
N LYS A 8 -16.81 1.22 2.42
CA LYS A 8 -16.46 0.75 1.08
C LYS A 8 -15.52 1.71 0.35
N ARG A 9 -15.75 3.03 0.46
CA ARG A 9 -14.87 4.05 -0.14
C ARG A 9 -13.46 4.00 0.42
N LEU A 10 -13.29 3.87 1.74
CA LEU A 10 -11.97 3.75 2.37
C LEU A 10 -11.22 2.50 1.89
N LEU A 11 -11.91 1.36 1.80
CA LEU A 11 -11.32 0.13 1.26
C LEU A 11 -10.94 0.26 -0.22
N VAL A 12 -11.76 0.95 -1.03
CA VAL A 12 -11.43 1.27 -2.43
C VAL A 12 -10.21 2.19 -2.50
N VAL A 13 -10.11 3.19 -1.63
CA VAL A 13 -8.95 4.10 -1.58
C VAL A 13 -7.67 3.32 -1.24
N ALA A 14 -7.70 2.42 -0.26
CA ALA A 14 -6.54 1.58 0.07
C ALA A 14 -6.14 0.64 -1.09
N ALA A 15 -7.13 0.04 -1.75
CA ALA A 15 -6.87 -0.80 -2.92
C ALA A 15 -6.27 -0.01 -4.08
N LEU A 16 -6.79 1.19 -4.37
CA LEU A 16 -6.27 2.06 -5.42
C LEU A 16 -4.89 2.62 -5.08
N SER A 17 -4.64 3.01 -3.83
CA SER A 17 -3.31 3.49 -3.43
C SER A 17 -2.26 2.40 -3.59
N THR A 18 -2.60 1.15 -3.25
CA THR A 18 -1.76 -0.03 -3.49
C THR A 18 -1.37 -0.20 -4.95
N ILE A 19 -2.28 0.09 -5.89
CA ILE A 19 -1.98 0.00 -7.33
C ILE A 19 -1.16 1.21 -7.80
N ILE A 20 -1.63 2.41 -7.46
CA ILE A 20 -1.19 3.65 -8.10
C ILE A 20 0.16 4.12 -7.56
N ILE A 21 0.36 4.05 -6.25
CA ILE A 21 1.53 4.69 -5.63
C ILE A 21 2.83 3.98 -6.04
N PRO A 22 2.98 2.64 -5.97
CA PRO A 22 4.23 1.99 -6.35
C PRO A 22 4.59 2.24 -7.82
N LEU A 23 3.61 2.16 -8.73
CA LEU A 23 3.83 2.45 -10.14
C LEU A 23 4.19 3.94 -10.37
N GLY A 24 3.39 4.84 -9.82
CA GLY A 24 3.58 6.28 -10.03
C GLY A 24 4.89 6.79 -9.41
N VAL A 25 5.24 6.29 -8.22
CA VAL A 25 6.45 6.72 -7.52
C VAL A 25 7.68 6.03 -8.11
N ASP A 26 7.74 4.69 -8.11
CA ASP A 26 9.00 4.00 -8.41
C ASP A 26 9.23 3.86 -9.92
N ALA A 27 8.19 3.63 -10.72
CA ALA A 27 8.33 3.47 -12.17
C ALA A 27 8.39 4.82 -12.92
N VAL A 28 7.87 5.90 -12.33
CA VAL A 28 7.78 7.21 -13.00
C VAL A 28 8.58 8.30 -12.27
N LEU A 29 8.16 8.72 -11.07
CA LEU A 29 8.76 9.87 -10.38
C LEU A 29 10.23 9.63 -9.98
N LEU A 30 10.51 8.44 -9.46
CA LEU A 30 11.82 8.00 -8.98
C LEU A 30 12.42 6.93 -9.90
N ALA A 31 12.03 6.93 -11.18
CA ALA A 31 12.50 5.94 -12.15
C ALA A 31 14.02 5.87 -12.23
N LYS A 32 14.73 7.00 -12.09
CA LYS A 32 16.21 7.04 -12.08
C LYS A 32 16.84 6.32 -10.88
N GLY A 33 16.13 6.23 -9.76
CA GLY A 33 16.53 5.44 -8.59
C GLY A 33 16.13 3.97 -8.68
N HIS A 34 15.19 3.62 -9.56
CA HIS A 34 14.62 2.28 -9.71
C HIS A 34 14.81 1.74 -11.14
N MET A 35 13.74 1.71 -11.96
CA MET A 35 13.73 1.00 -13.24
C MET A 35 14.75 1.51 -14.27
N ASN A 36 14.99 2.83 -14.26
CA ASN A 36 15.96 3.49 -15.13
C ASN A 36 17.34 3.64 -14.49
N ASN A 37 17.57 3.10 -13.29
CA ASN A 37 18.87 3.15 -12.63
C ASN A 37 19.88 2.26 -13.41
N PRO A 38 20.92 2.82 -14.05
CA PRO A 38 21.91 2.02 -14.76
C PRO A 38 22.80 1.17 -13.84
N ALA A 39 22.91 1.51 -12.55
CA ALA A 39 23.73 0.77 -11.60
C ALA A 39 23.02 -0.48 -11.06
N TRP A 40 21.70 -0.58 -11.18
CA TRP A 40 20.94 -1.76 -10.81
C TRP A 40 21.13 -2.88 -11.84
N LEU A 41 21.59 -4.03 -11.37
CA LEU A 41 21.66 -5.24 -12.18
C LEU A 41 20.26 -5.58 -12.73
N PRO A 42 20.15 -6.20 -13.93
CA PRO A 42 18.87 -6.58 -14.52
C PRO A 42 17.96 -7.38 -13.58
N HIS A 43 18.54 -8.21 -12.71
CA HIS A 43 17.79 -9.00 -11.72
C HIS A 43 17.13 -8.13 -10.63
N ALA A 44 17.77 -7.05 -10.18
CA ALA A 44 17.14 -6.12 -9.22
C ALA A 44 15.93 -5.42 -9.83
N LYS A 45 16.03 -5.05 -11.13
CA LYS A 45 14.91 -4.49 -11.90
C LYS A 45 13.76 -5.48 -12.07
N LEU A 46 14.07 -6.78 -12.22
CA LEU A 46 13.05 -7.83 -12.23
C LEU A 46 12.27 -7.86 -10.90
N HIS A 47 12.94 -7.86 -9.74
CA HIS A 47 12.27 -7.84 -8.44
C HIS A 47 11.46 -6.57 -8.20
N CYS A 48 11.94 -5.42 -8.69
CA CYS A 48 11.19 -4.17 -8.67
C CYS A 48 9.91 -4.25 -9.51
N ALA A 49 10.01 -4.74 -10.75
CA ALA A 49 8.85 -4.95 -11.62
C ALA A 49 7.88 -5.99 -11.05
N MET A 50 8.38 -7.10 -10.47
CA MET A 50 7.55 -8.08 -9.76
C MET A 50 6.76 -7.43 -8.63
N SER A 51 7.36 -6.49 -7.90
CA SER A 51 6.68 -5.74 -6.84
C SER A 51 5.54 -4.87 -7.39
N PHE A 52 5.70 -4.24 -8.56
CA PHE A 52 4.62 -3.51 -9.23
C PHE A 52 3.45 -4.42 -9.59
N PHE A 53 3.74 -5.57 -10.21
CA PHE A 53 2.69 -6.51 -10.59
C PHE A 53 2.03 -7.16 -9.37
N ALA A 54 2.78 -7.44 -8.30
CA ALA A 54 2.22 -7.88 -7.03
C ALA A 54 1.25 -6.84 -6.45
N ALA A 55 1.62 -5.56 -6.46
CA ALA A 55 0.77 -4.48 -6.00
C ALA A 55 -0.51 -4.34 -6.85
N ILE A 56 -0.38 -4.43 -8.19
CA ILE A 56 -1.52 -4.46 -9.12
C ILE A 56 -2.44 -5.65 -8.83
N SER A 57 -1.89 -6.85 -8.69
CA SER A 57 -2.66 -8.07 -8.42
C SER A 57 -3.40 -8.00 -7.09
N LEU A 58 -2.73 -7.54 -6.03
CA LEU A 58 -3.30 -7.42 -4.69
C LEU A 58 -4.40 -6.35 -4.63
N GLY A 59 -4.12 -5.13 -5.11
CA GLY A 59 -5.11 -4.06 -5.15
C GLY A 59 -6.26 -4.37 -6.11
N GLY A 60 -5.97 -4.96 -7.26
CA GLY A 60 -6.98 -5.40 -8.23
C GLY A 60 -7.91 -6.47 -7.66
N ALA A 61 -7.35 -7.48 -6.99
CA ALA A 61 -8.15 -8.51 -6.30
C ALA A 61 -9.03 -7.89 -5.20
N ALA A 62 -8.51 -6.93 -4.42
CA ALA A 62 -9.31 -6.21 -3.44
C ALA A 62 -10.49 -5.47 -4.11
N LEU A 63 -10.27 -4.77 -5.22
CA LEU A 63 -11.34 -4.08 -5.97
C LEU A 63 -12.40 -5.05 -6.50
N VAL A 64 -11.99 -6.21 -7.01
CA VAL A 64 -12.92 -7.26 -7.47
C VAL A 64 -13.79 -7.74 -6.31
N VAL A 65 -13.21 -8.04 -5.15
CA VAL A 65 -13.96 -8.45 -3.94
C VAL A 65 -14.93 -7.34 -3.51
N LEU A 66 -14.48 -6.09 -3.47
CA LEU A 66 -15.32 -4.94 -3.11
C LEU A 66 -16.46 -4.74 -4.10
N LYS A 67 -16.24 -4.96 -5.40
CA LYS A 67 -17.28 -4.85 -6.42
C LYS A 67 -18.32 -5.97 -6.29
N ALA A 68 -17.85 -7.21 -6.10
CA ALA A 68 -18.68 -8.40 -6.13
C ALA A 68 -19.49 -8.65 -4.85
N ARG A 69 -19.06 -8.12 -3.70
CA ARG A 69 -19.63 -8.46 -2.39
C ARG A 69 -20.29 -7.26 -1.71
N PRO A 70 -21.41 -7.46 -1.00
CA PRO A 70 -22.05 -6.39 -0.24
C PRO A 70 -21.18 -6.01 0.96
N VAL A 71 -21.27 -4.75 1.41
CA VAL A 71 -20.50 -4.26 2.57
C VAL A 71 -20.87 -4.97 3.88
N THR A 72 -22.03 -5.63 3.93
CA THR A 72 -22.48 -6.45 5.05
C THR A 72 -21.76 -7.80 5.15
N ASP A 73 -21.10 -8.25 4.07
CA ASP A 73 -20.24 -9.43 4.07
C ASP A 73 -18.87 -9.09 4.67
N ARG A 74 -18.77 -9.30 5.99
CA ARG A 74 -17.57 -8.94 6.76
C ARG A 74 -16.34 -9.75 6.41
N PHE A 75 -16.49 -11.01 6.01
CA PHE A 75 -15.34 -11.81 5.61
C PHE A 75 -14.74 -11.22 4.33
N SER A 76 -15.59 -10.94 3.34
CA SER A 76 -15.17 -10.33 2.08
C SER A 76 -14.58 -8.93 2.27
N MET A 77 -15.15 -8.10 3.15
CA MET A 77 -14.57 -6.78 3.46
C MET A 77 -13.22 -6.89 4.19
N GLY A 78 -13.06 -7.89 5.05
CA GLY A 78 -11.78 -8.17 5.72
C GLY A 78 -10.72 -8.66 4.72
N LEU A 79 -11.09 -9.55 3.80
CA LEU A 79 -10.23 -10.01 2.72
C LEU A 79 -9.81 -8.85 1.81
N ALA A 80 -10.74 -7.98 1.43
CA ALA A 80 -10.42 -6.78 0.65
C ALA A 80 -9.47 -5.82 1.38
N ALA A 81 -9.67 -5.63 2.69
CA ALA A 81 -8.78 -4.81 3.52
C ALA A 81 -7.36 -5.41 3.58
N PHE A 82 -7.26 -6.73 3.79
CA PHE A 82 -5.98 -7.43 3.77
C PHE A 82 -5.28 -7.32 2.41
N LEU A 83 -5.96 -7.67 1.32
CA LEU A 83 -5.41 -7.59 -0.03
C LEU A 83 -4.99 -6.16 -0.40
N GLY A 84 -5.81 -5.17 -0.09
CA GLY A 84 -5.52 -3.75 -0.32
C GLY A 84 -4.49 -3.14 0.65
N SER A 85 -3.92 -3.92 1.57
CA SER A 85 -2.87 -3.47 2.48
C SER A 85 -1.64 -4.37 2.54
N ALA A 86 -1.70 -5.59 1.98
CA ALA A 86 -0.67 -6.60 2.10
C ALA A 86 0.68 -6.16 1.50
N PHE A 87 0.67 -5.43 0.38
CA PHE A 87 1.90 -4.85 -0.20
C PHE A 87 2.60 -3.91 0.79
N TRP A 88 1.84 -3.04 1.46
CA TRP A 88 2.36 -2.06 2.42
C TRP A 88 2.88 -2.71 3.70
N VAL A 89 2.20 -3.77 4.16
CA VAL A 89 2.70 -4.61 5.26
C VAL A 89 4.02 -5.26 4.86
N GLY A 90 4.10 -5.79 3.63
CA GLY A 90 5.34 -6.35 3.07
C GLY A 90 6.46 -5.32 2.97
N LEU A 91 6.16 -4.09 2.55
CA LEU A 91 7.13 -2.98 2.51
C LEU A 91 7.71 -2.72 3.90
N ILE A 92 6.85 -2.51 4.91
CA ILE A 92 7.32 -2.32 6.30
C ILE A 92 8.14 -3.54 6.75
N ALA A 93 7.65 -4.75 6.49
CA ALA A 93 8.33 -5.98 6.89
C ALA A 93 9.72 -6.13 6.24
N ALA A 94 9.90 -5.64 5.01
CA ALA A 94 11.15 -5.73 4.28
C ALA A 94 12.30 -5.05 5.03
N GLY A 95 12.06 -3.95 5.74
CA GLY A 95 13.11 -3.25 6.50
C GLY A 95 13.67 -4.04 7.70
N PHE A 96 13.01 -5.12 8.13
CA PHE A 96 13.60 -6.04 9.10
C PHE A 96 14.55 -7.06 8.45
N TRP A 97 14.56 -7.15 7.12
CA TRP A 97 15.43 -8.05 6.39
C TRP A 97 16.83 -7.45 6.24
N PRO A 98 17.90 -8.19 6.60
CA PRO A 98 19.27 -7.69 6.50
C PRO A 98 19.63 -7.22 5.09
N GLY A 99 20.27 -6.04 5.00
CA GLY A 99 20.75 -5.47 3.74
C GLY A 99 19.69 -4.74 2.91
N THR A 100 18.47 -4.54 3.44
CA THR A 100 17.45 -3.69 2.82
C THR A 100 17.48 -2.27 3.37
N SER A 101 16.91 -1.32 2.63
CA SER A 101 16.75 0.08 3.04
C SER A 101 15.41 0.62 2.53
N TYR A 102 14.76 1.48 3.30
CA TYR A 102 13.58 2.21 2.86
C TYR A 102 13.90 3.42 1.97
N GLY A 103 15.15 3.90 2.03
CA GLY A 103 15.67 5.03 1.26
C GLY A 103 16.76 4.62 0.28
N PHE A 104 17.35 5.61 -0.41
CA PHE A 104 18.40 5.41 -1.41
C PHE A 104 19.82 5.50 -0.84
N LEU A 105 20.02 5.10 0.41
CA LEU A 105 21.33 5.16 1.07
C LEU A 105 22.37 4.39 0.25
N ASN A 106 23.49 5.04 -0.08
CA ASN A 106 24.57 4.52 -0.92
C ASN A 106 24.16 4.18 -2.37
N ASP A 107 23.06 4.75 -2.90
CA ASP A 107 22.71 4.56 -4.30
C ASP A 107 23.76 5.22 -5.22
N PRO A 108 24.33 4.53 -6.22
CA PRO A 108 25.38 5.09 -7.08
C PRO A 108 24.92 6.23 -7.99
N VAL A 109 23.61 6.39 -8.21
CA VAL A 109 23.03 7.36 -9.14
C VAL A 109 22.39 8.53 -8.40
N LEU A 110 21.64 8.25 -7.33
CA LEU A 110 21.02 9.28 -6.49
C LEU A 110 21.92 9.76 -5.35
N GLY A 111 23.01 9.05 -5.06
CA GLY A 111 23.91 9.36 -3.97
C GLY A 111 23.23 9.28 -2.60
N ASN A 112 23.88 9.86 -1.59
CA ASN A 112 23.35 9.94 -0.23
C ASN A 112 22.38 11.12 -0.11
N THR A 113 21.23 11.03 -0.78
CA THR A 113 20.16 11.99 -0.56
C THR A 113 19.70 11.86 0.88
N PRO A 114 19.86 12.89 1.73
CA PRO A 114 19.47 12.78 3.13
C PRO A 114 17.96 12.64 3.20
N GLU A 115 17.51 11.62 3.93
CA GLU A 115 16.10 11.41 4.19
C GLU A 115 15.58 12.51 5.13
N PRO A 116 14.30 12.92 5.01
CA PRO A 116 13.74 13.91 5.91
C PRO A 116 13.86 13.47 7.37
N GLU A 117 14.26 14.39 8.25
CA GLU A 117 14.31 14.14 9.69
C GLU A 117 13.32 15.04 10.43
N LEU A 118 12.63 14.48 11.42
CA LEU A 118 11.74 15.20 12.31
C LEU A 118 12.12 14.90 13.76
N PHE A 119 12.58 15.91 14.49
CA PHE A 119 13.08 15.76 15.87
C PHE A 119 14.19 14.69 16.03
N GLY A 120 15.07 14.57 15.03
CA GLY A 120 16.16 13.59 15.01
C GLY A 120 15.72 12.16 14.67
N ILE A 121 14.49 11.97 14.20
CA ILE A 121 13.99 10.68 13.70
C ILE A 121 13.89 10.76 12.18
N THR A 122 14.55 9.83 11.49
CA THR A 122 14.45 9.69 10.03
C THR A 122 13.03 9.26 9.63
N ILE A 123 12.43 10.01 8.72
CA ILE A 123 11.09 9.80 8.20
C ILE A 123 11.18 9.32 6.75
N TYR A 124 10.90 8.04 6.55
CA TYR A 124 10.83 7.47 5.20
C TYR A 124 9.42 7.68 4.61
N PRO A 125 9.26 8.43 3.51
CA PRO A 125 7.94 8.74 2.96
C PRO A 125 7.12 7.50 2.56
N ASN A 126 7.78 6.46 2.06
CA ASN A 126 7.14 5.18 1.72
C ASN A 126 6.60 4.46 2.97
N VAL A 127 7.30 4.49 4.10
CA VAL A 127 6.84 3.93 5.38
C VAL A 127 5.64 4.72 5.90
N VAL A 128 5.68 6.06 5.85
CA VAL A 128 4.55 6.91 6.24
C VAL A 128 3.31 6.59 5.39
N LEU A 129 3.46 6.51 4.06
CA LEU A 129 2.37 6.15 3.16
C LEU A 129 1.85 4.73 3.39
N SER A 130 2.74 3.80 3.76
CA SER A 130 2.36 2.43 4.14
C SER A 130 1.45 2.44 5.37
N VAL A 131 1.86 3.14 6.43
CA VAL A 131 1.09 3.27 7.67
C VAL A 131 -0.26 3.92 7.41
N ILE A 132 -0.30 5.01 6.63
CA ILE A 132 -1.55 5.69 6.26
C ILE A 132 -2.48 4.75 5.50
N THR A 133 -1.98 4.02 4.49
CA THR A 133 -2.82 3.10 3.70
C THR A 133 -3.35 1.95 4.56
N ILE A 134 -2.51 1.37 5.41
CA ILE A 134 -2.92 0.32 6.36
C ILE A 134 -4.00 0.85 7.31
N ALA A 135 -3.80 2.05 7.87
CA ALA A 135 -4.77 2.69 8.75
C ALA A 135 -6.11 2.93 8.05
N ILE A 136 -6.10 3.38 6.78
CA ILE A 136 -7.30 3.55 5.96
C ILE A 136 -8.01 2.20 5.74
N ALA A 137 -7.27 1.13 5.44
CA ALA A 137 -7.84 -0.21 5.26
C ALA A 137 -8.47 -0.74 6.56
N ILE A 138 -7.79 -0.58 7.70
CA ILE A 138 -8.29 -0.95 9.02
C ILE A 138 -9.54 -0.14 9.38
N ALA A 139 -9.53 1.17 9.18
CA ALA A 139 -10.68 2.04 9.44
C ALA A 139 -11.87 1.66 8.55
N GLY A 140 -11.63 1.42 7.27
CA GLY A 140 -12.61 0.93 6.31
C GLY A 140 -13.26 -0.38 6.79
N TYR A 141 -12.44 -1.36 7.18
CA TYR A 141 -12.92 -2.64 7.72
C TYR A 141 -13.69 -2.45 9.04
N TRP A 142 -13.18 -1.64 9.97
CA TRP A 142 -13.80 -1.43 11.28
C TRP A 142 -15.20 -0.81 11.14
N LEU A 143 -15.39 0.11 10.19
CA LEU A 143 -16.70 0.72 9.92
C LEU A 143 -17.73 -0.28 9.36
N THR A 144 -17.31 -1.42 8.80
CA THR A 144 -18.23 -2.49 8.38
C THR A 144 -18.92 -3.16 9.56
N ARG A 145 -18.31 -3.14 10.77
CA ARG A 145 -18.87 -3.76 11.99
C ARG A 145 -20.19 -3.10 12.40
N GLN A 146 -20.29 -1.79 12.19
CA GLN A 146 -21.40 -0.97 12.65
C GLN A 146 -22.54 -0.86 11.62
N ALA A 147 -22.30 -1.27 10.36
CA ALA A 147 -23.34 -1.30 9.34
C ALA A 147 -24.45 -2.31 9.67
N LYS A 148 -24.10 -3.42 10.35
CA LYS A 148 -25.04 -4.46 10.80
C LYS A 148 -25.93 -4.07 12.00
N SER A 149 -25.64 -2.98 12.72
CA SER A 149 -26.44 -2.61 13.90
C SER A 149 -27.61 -1.69 13.57
N VAL A 150 -27.58 -0.99 12.43
CA VAL A 150 -28.64 -0.04 12.03
C VAL A 150 -29.83 -0.77 11.43
N ASP A 151 -29.60 -1.86 10.68
CA ASP A 151 -30.68 -2.62 10.02
C ASP A 151 -31.39 -3.62 10.97
N ARG A 152 -31.02 -3.68 12.25
CA ARG A 152 -31.66 -4.58 13.24
C ARG A 152 -32.76 -3.93 14.07
N TYR A 153 -33.02 -2.64 13.86
CA TYR A 153 -34.03 -1.85 14.58
C TYR A 153 -34.97 -1.09 13.62
N GLN A 154 -35.03 -1.51 12.35
CA GLN A 154 -36.05 -1.11 11.38
C GLN A 154 -36.76 -2.37 10.90
#